data_AF-A0A7L2IA55-F1
#
_entry.id   AF-A0A7L2IA55-F1
#
_cell.length_a   1.000
_cell.length_b   1.000
_cell.length_c   1.000
_cell.angle_alpha   90.00
_cell.angle_beta   90.00
_cell.angle_gamma   90.00
#
_symmetry.space_group_name_H-M   'P 1'
#
loop_
_entity.id
_entity.type
_entity.pdbx_description
1 polymer ?
#
loop_
_entity_poly.entity_id
_entity_poly.type
_entity_poly.pdbx_seq_one_letter_code
_entity_poly.pdbx_strand_id
1 'polypeptide(L)'
;APWRALHGAPLAELSGDQDFQLFLRKNLEFTRKIKGDVAALQRLVCDKFQLCKEEELLLVRQHLGITQAALEQCHSRSFQAEACFSQIRHGLSVYQGSLAVILELLPGHASLVETLQLDAANLSSNIQQQMEDLGLATVTFPTEPQGPLPTFSSHFHHQV
;
A
#
# COMPACT_ATOMS: atom_id res chain seq x y z
N ALA A 1 -53.10 -17.84 -12.93
CA ALA A 1 -51.92 -18.23 -12.12
C ALA A 1 -51.68 -19.72 -12.35
N PRO A 2 -50.43 -20.23 -12.36
CA PRO A 2 -49.27 -19.70 -11.64
C PRO A 2 -47.97 -19.56 -12.43
N TRP A 3 -47.16 -18.62 -11.94
CA TRP A 3 -45.74 -18.46 -12.18
C TRP A 3 -44.94 -19.58 -11.48
N ARG A 4 -43.88 -20.09 -12.12
CA ARG A 4 -42.69 -20.80 -11.59
C ARG A 4 -42.00 -21.42 -12.82
N ALA A 5 -40.77 -21.09 -13.18
CA ALA A 5 -39.59 -21.27 -12.35
C ALA A 5 -38.59 -20.12 -12.55
N LEU A 6 -38.35 -19.39 -11.47
CA LEU A 6 -37.09 -18.68 -11.25
C LEU A 6 -35.99 -19.74 -11.36
N HIS A 7 -35.20 -19.67 -12.43
CA HIS A 7 -33.94 -20.42 -12.50
C HIS A 7 -33.06 -19.85 -11.40
N GLY A 8 -32.74 -20.70 -10.43
CA GLY A 8 -31.98 -20.32 -9.25
C GLY A 8 -30.70 -19.61 -9.63
N ALA A 9 -30.41 -18.49 -8.95
CA ALA A 9 -29.08 -17.92 -8.95
C ALA A 9 -28.09 -19.03 -8.55
N PRO A 10 -26.96 -19.20 -9.27
CA PRO A 10 -26.00 -20.23 -8.93
C PRO A 10 -25.50 -20.00 -7.50
N LEU A 11 -25.36 -21.11 -6.78
CA LEU A 11 -24.85 -21.17 -5.41
C LEU A 11 -23.56 -20.35 -5.30
N ALA A 12 -23.46 -19.52 -4.26
CA ALA A 12 -22.34 -18.59 -4.04
C ALA A 12 -20.95 -19.26 -3.99
N GLU A 13 -20.89 -20.58 -3.82
CA GLU A 13 -19.63 -21.34 -3.83
C GLU A 13 -19.09 -21.66 -5.23
N LEU A 14 -19.87 -21.42 -6.30
CA LEU A 14 -19.45 -21.59 -7.70
C LEU A 14 -19.55 -20.28 -8.50
N SER A 15 -19.73 -19.14 -7.82
CA SER A 15 -19.89 -17.81 -8.45
C SER A 15 -18.65 -16.91 -8.28
N GLY A 16 -17.59 -17.41 -7.65
CA GLY A 16 -16.33 -16.68 -7.51
C GLY A 16 -15.36 -17.09 -8.61
N ASP A 17 -14.95 -16.15 -9.45
CA ASP A 17 -13.79 -16.31 -10.31
C ASP A 17 -12.59 -16.82 -9.47
N GLN A 18 -12.12 -18.03 -9.77
CA GLN A 18 -11.08 -18.71 -9.01
C GLN A 18 -9.77 -17.90 -9.02
N ASP A 19 -9.51 -17.19 -10.12
CA ASP A 19 -8.33 -16.35 -10.27
C ASP A 19 -8.46 -15.11 -9.38
N PHE A 20 -9.65 -14.53 -9.29
CA PHE A 20 -9.92 -13.42 -8.36
C PHE A 20 -9.78 -13.85 -6.88
N GLN A 21 -10.23 -15.06 -6.53
CA GLN A 21 -10.05 -15.58 -5.16
C GLN A 21 -8.57 -15.84 -4.82
N LEU A 22 -7.80 -16.31 -5.80
CA LEU A 22 -6.36 -16.47 -5.66
C LEU A 22 -5.67 -15.11 -5.50
N PHE A 23 -6.05 -14.12 -6.31
CA PHE A 23 -5.62 -12.73 -6.17
C PHE A 23 -5.89 -12.20 -4.76
N LEU A 24 -7.12 -12.33 -4.25
CA LEU A 24 -7.48 -11.86 -2.91
C LEU A 24 -6.60 -12.51 -1.84
N ARG A 25 -6.48 -13.84 -1.86
CA ARG A 25 -5.67 -14.57 -0.86
C ARG A 25 -4.20 -14.14 -0.90
N LYS A 26 -3.61 -14.07 -2.09
CA LYS A 26 -2.20 -13.69 -2.27
C LYS A 26 -1.95 -12.27 -1.75
N ASN A 27 -2.79 -11.32 -2.11
CA ASN A 27 -2.61 -9.91 -1.72
C ASN A 27 -2.92 -9.66 -0.24
N LEU A 28 -3.82 -10.43 0.38
CA LEU A 28 -4.02 -10.41 1.83
C LEU A 28 -2.78 -10.88 2.58
N GLU A 29 -2.10 -11.93 2.10
CA GLU A 29 -0.83 -12.38 2.69
C GLU A 29 0.28 -11.34 2.53
N PHE A 30 0.42 -10.70 1.36
CA PHE A 30 1.35 -9.58 1.19
C PHE A 30 1.02 -8.43 2.17
N THR A 31 -0.24 -8.04 2.27
CA THR A 31 -0.67 -6.98 3.18
C THR A 31 -0.36 -7.32 4.63
N ARG A 32 -0.58 -8.58 5.05
CA ARG A 32 -0.26 -9.07 6.39
C ARG A 32 1.24 -9.01 6.65
N LYS A 33 2.07 -9.44 5.69
CA LYS A 33 3.53 -9.41 5.78
C LYS A 33 4.04 -7.97 5.89
N ILE A 34 3.64 -7.09 4.97
CA ILE A 34 3.97 -5.66 4.96
C ILE A 34 3.63 -5.02 6.30
N LYS A 35 2.42 -5.27 6.85
CA LYS A 35 2.04 -4.74 8.18
C LYS A 35 2.96 -5.23 9.29
N GLY A 36 3.36 -6.51 9.26
CA GLY A 36 4.30 -7.07 10.24
C GLY A 36 5.68 -6.40 10.15
N ASP A 37 6.20 -6.23 8.94
CA ASP A 37 7.51 -5.63 8.69
C ASP A 37 7.52 -4.13 9.02
N VAL A 38 6.45 -3.39 8.71
CA VAL A 38 6.25 -1.99 9.14
C VAL A 38 6.22 -1.89 10.66
N ALA A 39 5.51 -2.78 11.35
CA ALA A 39 5.48 -2.78 12.81
C ALA A 39 6.85 -3.09 13.42
N ALA A 40 7.64 -3.97 12.81
CA ALA A 40 9.03 -4.20 13.22
C ALA A 40 9.89 -2.95 13.03
N LEU A 41 9.74 -2.29 11.88
CA LEU A 41 10.45 -1.05 11.56
C LEU A 41 10.10 0.10 12.53
N GLN A 42 8.82 0.26 12.87
CA GLN A 42 8.36 1.24 13.86
C GLN A 42 8.99 1.00 15.25
N ARG A 43 9.14 -0.27 15.67
CA ARG A 43 9.84 -0.59 16.93
C ARG A 43 11.31 -0.19 16.87
N LEU A 44 12.00 -0.45 15.76
CA LEU A 44 13.40 -0.05 15.59
C LEU A 44 13.58 1.48 15.64
N VAL A 45 12.66 2.24 15.03
CA VAL A 45 12.63 3.70 15.11
C VAL A 45 12.40 4.15 16.56
N CYS A 46 11.44 3.55 17.27
CA CYS A 46 11.17 3.83 18.68
C CYS A 46 12.39 3.52 19.56
N ASP A 47 13.02 2.36 19.42
CA ASP A 47 14.17 1.96 20.22
C ASP A 47 15.37 2.90 19.98
N LYS A 48 15.64 3.24 18.73
CA LYS A 48 16.82 4.04 18.34
C LYS A 48 16.64 5.53 18.60
N PHE A 49 15.45 6.07 18.34
CA PHE A 49 15.21 7.52 18.33
C PHE A 49 14.23 7.98 19.40
N GLN A 50 13.62 7.07 20.16
CA GLN A 50 12.60 7.36 21.18
C GLN A 50 11.34 8.03 20.60
N LEU A 51 11.09 7.81 19.30
CA LEU A 51 9.91 8.31 18.57
C LEU A 51 8.89 7.17 18.45
N CYS A 52 8.06 7.01 19.48
CA CYS A 52 7.20 5.82 19.63
C CYS A 52 5.70 6.09 19.43
N LYS A 53 5.30 7.36 19.36
CA LYS A 53 3.90 7.79 19.30
C LYS A 53 3.67 8.66 18.08
N GLU A 54 2.95 8.13 17.11
CA GLU A 54 2.68 8.81 15.86
C GLU A 54 1.89 10.11 16.08
N GLU A 55 0.99 10.13 17.07
CA GLU A 55 0.18 11.29 17.41
C GLU A 55 1.01 12.50 17.87
N GLU A 56 2.17 12.27 18.48
CA GLU A 56 3.09 13.34 18.92
C GLU A 56 3.83 13.97 17.72
N LEU A 57 3.84 13.31 16.56
CA LEU A 57 4.57 13.71 15.35
C LEU A 57 3.68 14.35 14.28
N LEU A 58 2.35 14.37 14.47
CA LEU A 58 1.39 14.86 13.47
C LEU A 58 1.67 16.28 12.98
N LEU A 59 2.04 17.20 13.90
CA LEU A 59 2.34 18.59 13.55
C LEU A 59 3.65 18.70 12.75
N VAL A 60 4.66 17.90 13.11
CA VAL A 60 5.93 17.85 12.39
C VAL A 60 5.72 17.29 10.98
N ARG A 61 4.97 16.19 10.86
CA ARG A 61 4.57 15.62 9.56
C ARG A 61 3.91 16.65 8.65
N GLN A 62 2.97 17.44 9.19
CA GLN A 62 2.30 18.51 8.44
C GLN A 62 3.27 19.63 8.02
N HIS A 63 4.18 20.02 8.91
CA HIS A 63 5.20 21.02 8.62
C HIS A 63 6.17 20.55 7.51
N LEU A 64 6.55 19.28 7.55
CA LEU A 64 7.42 18.65 6.55
C LEU A 64 6.73 18.35 5.23
N GLY A 65 5.40 18.50 5.14
CA GLY A 65 4.64 18.22 3.94
C GLY A 65 4.69 16.76 3.51
N ILE A 66 4.88 15.82 4.45
CA ILE A 66 4.95 14.39 4.14
C ILE A 66 3.58 13.95 3.61
N THR A 67 3.56 13.54 2.34
CA THR A 67 2.33 13.15 1.65
C THR A 67 1.81 11.84 2.22
N GLN A 68 0.52 11.81 2.55
CA GLN A 68 -0.18 10.59 2.96
C GLN A 68 -0.97 10.05 1.77
N ALA A 69 -0.86 8.74 1.54
CA ALA A 69 -1.62 8.08 0.50
C ALA A 69 -3.11 8.08 0.85
N ALA A 70 -3.92 8.67 -0.03
CA ALA A 70 -5.35 8.80 0.12
C ALA A 70 -6.08 7.49 -0.28
N LEU A 71 -7.17 7.13 0.41
CA LEU A 71 -7.97 5.90 0.18
C LEU A 71 -9.48 6.18 0.04
N GLU A 72 -9.87 7.43 -0.19
CA GLU A 72 -11.26 7.88 -0.22
C GLU A 72 -12.05 7.21 -1.34
N GLN A 73 -11.41 6.88 -2.48
CA GLN A 73 -12.08 6.20 -3.59
C GLN A 73 -12.47 4.77 -3.20
N CYS A 74 -11.64 4.10 -2.38
CA CYS A 74 -11.91 2.78 -1.83
C CYS A 74 -13.04 2.79 -0.79
N HIS A 75 -13.24 3.91 -0.09
CA HIS A 75 -14.31 4.08 0.91
C HIS A 75 -15.54 4.82 0.37
N SER A 76 -15.54 5.18 -0.93
CA SER A 76 -16.62 5.94 -1.53
C SER A 76 -17.91 5.14 -1.57
N ARG A 77 -19.06 5.83 -1.39
CA ARG A 77 -20.38 5.19 -1.53
C ARG A 77 -20.62 4.66 -2.94
N SER A 78 -20.03 5.32 -3.93
CA SER A 78 -20.04 4.94 -5.35
C SER A 78 -18.73 4.25 -5.71
N PHE A 79 -18.45 3.12 -5.04
CA PHE A 79 -17.20 2.38 -5.20
C PHE A 79 -16.88 2.11 -6.67
N GLN A 80 -15.66 2.46 -7.06
CA GLN A 80 -15.11 2.20 -8.39
C GLN A 80 -13.79 1.46 -8.23
N ALA A 81 -13.74 0.20 -8.69
CA ALA A 81 -12.56 -0.66 -8.54
C ALA A 81 -11.32 -0.04 -9.18
N GLU A 82 -11.46 0.53 -10.38
CA GLU A 82 -10.38 1.20 -11.10
C GLU A 82 -9.77 2.36 -10.29
N ALA A 83 -10.63 3.24 -9.76
CA ALA A 83 -10.20 4.40 -8.97
C ALA A 83 -9.55 3.97 -7.65
N CYS A 84 -10.12 2.97 -6.97
CA CYS A 84 -9.56 2.44 -5.73
C CYS A 84 -8.20 1.75 -5.96
N PHE A 85 -8.10 0.85 -6.94
CA PHE A 85 -6.84 0.15 -7.24
C PHE A 85 -5.76 1.12 -7.71
N SER A 86 -6.12 2.14 -8.50
CA SER A 86 -5.19 3.22 -8.86
C SER A 86 -4.71 4.00 -7.64
N GLN A 87 -5.61 4.32 -6.68
CA GLN A 87 -5.22 4.98 -5.43
C GLN A 87 -4.28 4.11 -4.58
N ILE A 88 -4.57 2.81 -4.43
CA ILE A 88 -3.71 1.89 -3.66
C ILE A 88 -2.33 1.82 -4.30
N ARG A 89 -2.24 1.65 -5.62
CA ARG A 89 -0.95 1.57 -6.34
C ARG A 89 -0.17 2.88 -6.25
N HIS A 90 -0.85 4.02 -6.39
CA HIS A 90 -0.24 5.32 -6.18
C HIS A 90 0.33 5.45 -4.75
N GLY A 91 -0.44 5.03 -3.75
CA GLY A 91 -0.01 5.03 -2.36
C GLY A 91 1.22 4.16 -2.10
N LEU A 92 1.25 2.95 -2.65
CA LEU A 92 2.42 2.06 -2.56
C LEU A 92 3.66 2.72 -3.20
N SER A 93 3.50 3.42 -4.32
CA SER A 93 4.59 4.16 -4.96
C SER A 93 5.10 5.32 -4.11
N VAL A 94 4.22 6.07 -3.44
CA VAL A 94 4.60 7.13 -2.49
C VAL A 94 5.43 6.55 -1.33
N TYR A 95 5.02 5.40 -0.79
CA TYR A 95 5.74 4.76 0.31
C TYR A 95 7.10 4.19 -0.11
N GLN A 96 7.31 3.79 -1.37
CA GLN A 96 8.63 3.38 -1.87
C GLN A 96 9.68 4.49 -1.69
N GLY A 97 9.33 5.74 -2.01
CA GLY A 97 10.22 6.88 -1.81
C GLY A 97 10.54 7.12 -0.33
N SER A 98 9.56 6.91 0.55
CA SER A 98 9.75 7.05 2.00
C SER A 98 10.65 5.95 2.58
N LEU A 99 10.56 4.71 2.08
CA LEU A 99 11.40 3.61 2.53
C LEU A 99 12.88 3.83 2.19
N ALA A 100 13.18 4.49 1.07
CA ALA A 100 14.56 4.83 0.71
C ALA A 100 15.20 5.81 1.73
N VAL A 101 14.42 6.74 2.28
CA VAL A 101 14.86 7.62 3.39
C VAL A 101 15.16 6.82 4.65
N ILE A 102 14.28 5.87 5.00
CA ILE A 102 14.45 5.04 6.20
C ILE A 102 15.72 4.18 6.11
N LEU A 103 16.10 3.74 4.91
CA LEU A 103 17.35 3.01 4.68
C LEU A 103 18.57 3.83 5.12
N GLU A 104 18.57 5.15 4.90
CA GLU A 104 19.65 6.04 5.35
C GLU A 104 19.71 6.18 6.88
N LEU A 105 18.56 6.18 7.55
CA LEU A 105 18.46 6.29 9.02
C LEU A 105 18.81 4.99 9.74
N LEU A 106 18.50 3.85 9.14
CA LEU A 106 18.63 2.51 9.72
C LEU A 106 19.49 1.59 8.84
N PRO A 107 20.75 1.95 8.53
CA PRO A 107 21.58 1.15 7.60
C PRO A 107 21.86 -0.27 8.12
N GLY A 108 21.86 -0.48 9.44
CA GLY A 108 21.98 -1.81 10.05
C GLY A 108 20.77 -2.73 9.84
N HIS A 109 19.66 -2.21 9.30
CA HIS A 109 18.42 -2.94 9.04
C HIS A 109 18.01 -2.87 7.56
N ALA A 110 18.99 -2.66 6.68
CA ALA A 110 18.77 -2.55 5.23
C ALA A 110 17.94 -3.71 4.66
N SER A 111 18.22 -4.95 5.08
CA SER A 111 17.49 -6.12 4.60
C SER A 111 15.99 -6.09 4.91
N LEU A 112 15.59 -5.53 6.06
CA LEU A 112 14.17 -5.36 6.41
C LEU A 112 13.51 -4.32 5.51
N VAL A 113 14.18 -3.20 5.27
CA VAL A 113 13.67 -2.11 4.42
C VAL A 113 13.58 -2.56 2.96
N GLU A 114 14.61 -3.23 2.43
CA GLU A 114 14.61 -3.79 1.07
C GLU A 114 13.53 -4.85 0.89
N THR A 115 13.31 -5.71 1.90
CA THR A 115 12.20 -6.68 1.90
C THR A 115 10.85 -5.98 1.83
N LEU A 116 10.66 -4.93 2.62
CA LEU A 116 9.43 -4.15 2.63
C LEU A 116 9.18 -3.43 1.29
N GLN A 117 10.24 -2.88 0.68
CA GLN A 117 10.19 -2.33 -0.68
C GLN A 117 9.79 -3.39 -1.70
N LEU A 118 10.41 -4.57 -1.65
CA LEU A 118 10.09 -5.66 -2.57
C LEU A 118 8.63 -6.14 -2.44
N ASP A 119 8.14 -6.31 -1.21
CA ASP A 119 6.76 -6.73 -0.98
C ASP A 119 5.74 -5.68 -1.43
N ALA A 120 6.00 -4.40 -1.18
CA ALA A 120 5.15 -3.31 -1.66
C ALA A 120 5.13 -3.25 -3.19
N ALA A 121 6.27 -3.46 -3.85
CA ALA A 121 6.36 -3.54 -5.31
C ALA A 121 5.57 -4.74 -5.85
N ASN A 122 5.72 -5.92 -5.24
CA ASN A 122 4.98 -7.12 -5.60
C ASN A 122 3.46 -6.97 -5.44
N LEU A 123 3.02 -6.33 -4.35
CA LEU A 123 1.60 -5.99 -4.14
C LEU A 123 1.09 -5.05 -5.25
N SER A 124 1.86 -3.99 -5.58
CA SER A 124 1.49 -3.06 -6.65
C SER A 124 1.38 -3.75 -8.02
N SER A 125 2.32 -4.65 -8.33
CA SER A 125 2.30 -5.44 -9.57
C SER A 125 1.13 -6.42 -9.64
N ASN A 126 0.80 -7.09 -8.53
CA ASN A 126 -0.39 -7.97 -8.50
C ASN A 126 -1.68 -7.17 -8.73
N ILE A 127 -1.81 -5.97 -8.16
CA ILE A 127 -2.97 -5.10 -8.38
C ILE A 127 -3.04 -4.64 -9.82
N GLN A 128 -1.89 -4.26 -10.42
CA GLN A 128 -1.82 -3.90 -11.83
C GLN A 128 -2.32 -5.05 -12.72
N GLN A 129 -1.80 -6.27 -12.53
CA GLN A 129 -2.22 -7.44 -13.32
C GLN A 129 -3.73 -7.67 -13.18
N GLN A 130 -4.26 -7.57 -11.96
CA GLN A 130 -5.70 -7.74 -11.75
C GLN A 130 -6.54 -6.66 -12.45
N MET A 131 -6.05 -5.42 -12.52
CA MET A 131 -6.71 -4.36 -13.29
C MET A 131 -6.73 -4.69 -14.79
N GLU A 132 -5.63 -5.20 -15.33
CA GLU A 132 -5.53 -5.63 -16.73
C GLU A 132 -6.47 -6.79 -17.04
N ASP A 133 -6.50 -7.80 -16.16
CA ASP A 133 -7.37 -8.98 -16.31
C ASP A 133 -8.86 -8.60 -16.28
N LEU A 134 -9.22 -7.54 -15.53
CA LEU A 134 -10.58 -7.00 -15.45
C LEU A 134 -10.90 -5.99 -16.58
N GLY A 135 -9.93 -5.66 -17.45
CA GLY A 135 -10.08 -4.66 -18.49
C GLY A 135 -10.26 -3.23 -17.97
N LEU A 136 -9.79 -2.94 -16.75
CA LEU A 136 -9.82 -1.61 -16.16
C LEU A 136 -8.69 -0.75 -16.73
N ALA A 137 -8.89 0.58 -16.80
CA ALA A 137 -7.82 1.44 -17.28
C ALA A 137 -6.64 1.40 -16.31
N THR A 138 -5.44 1.15 -16.84
CA THR A 138 -4.24 1.07 -16.02
C THR A 138 -3.42 2.33 -16.13
N VAL A 139 -2.94 2.80 -14.98
CA VAL A 139 -1.95 3.88 -14.92
C VAL A 139 -0.58 3.24 -14.75
N THR A 140 0.28 3.42 -15.75
CA THR A 140 1.70 3.11 -15.60
C THR A 140 2.33 4.26 -14.84
N PHE A 141 2.63 4.04 -13.56
CA PHE A 141 3.48 4.99 -12.83
C PHE A 141 4.86 4.93 -13.47
N PRO A 142 5.45 6.07 -13.83
CA PRO A 142 6.77 6.06 -14.41
C PRO A 142 7.71 5.38 -13.43
N THR A 143 8.58 4.53 -13.94
CA THR A 143 9.81 4.11 -13.26
C THR A 143 10.74 5.32 -13.19
N GLU A 144 10.27 6.44 -12.63
CA GLU A 144 11.15 7.59 -12.42
C GLU A 144 12.28 7.10 -11.52
N PRO A 145 13.54 7.51 -11.82
CA PRO A 145 14.59 7.35 -10.83
C PRO A 145 14.05 8.04 -9.58
N GLN A 146 13.99 7.29 -8.48
CA GLN A 146 13.52 7.74 -7.16
C GLN A 146 13.55 9.27 -7.12
N GLY A 147 12.38 9.91 -7.25
CA GLY A 147 12.30 11.37 -7.22
C GLY A 147 13.12 11.86 -6.02
N PRO A 148 13.78 13.03 -6.13
CA PRO A 148 14.79 13.44 -5.16
C PRO A 148 14.25 13.21 -3.75
N LEU A 149 15.01 12.44 -2.95
CA LEU A 149 14.62 12.11 -1.59
C LEU A 149 14.21 13.41 -0.88
N PRO A 150 13.15 13.38 -0.06
CA PRO A 150 12.73 14.57 0.67
C PRO A 150 13.95 15.13 1.42
N THR A 151 14.27 16.39 1.14
CA THR A 151 15.39 17.07 1.78
C THR A 151 14.94 17.59 3.13
N PHE A 152 15.47 17.02 4.20
CA PHE A 152 15.17 17.47 5.56
C PHE A 152 16.12 18.60 5.96
N SER A 153 15.56 19.68 6.52
CA SER A 153 16.34 20.84 6.98
C SER A 153 17.14 20.58 8.26
N SER A 154 16.90 19.47 8.96
CA SER A 154 17.64 19.08 10.16
C SER A 154 17.69 17.56 10.33
N HIS A 155 18.64 17.07 11.13
CA HIS A 155 18.69 15.65 11.51
C HIS A 155 17.45 15.22 12.29
N PHE A 156 16.90 16.09 13.13
CA PHE A 156 15.64 15.81 13.83
C PHE A 156 14.48 15.62 12.86
N HIS A 157 14.35 16.50 11.85
CA HIS A 157 13.35 16.35 10.79
C HIS A 157 13.53 15.08 9.97
N HIS A 158 14.76 14.58 9.84
CA HIS A 158 15.01 13.32 9.17
C HIS A 158 14.54 12.13 10.02
N GLN A 159 14.66 12.20 11.35
CA GLN A 159 14.25 11.14 12.26
C GLN A 159 12.72 11.02 12.44
N VAL A 160 12.01 12.15 12.35
CA VAL A 160 10.56 12.27 12.55
C VAL A 160 9.78 11.99 11.28
#